data_AF-A0A1I7UXJ6-F1
#
_entry.id   AF-A0A1I7UXJ6-F1
#
_cell.length_a   1.000
_cell.length_b   1.000
_cell.length_c   1.000
_cell.angle_alpha   90.00
_cell.angle_beta   90.00
_cell.angle_gamma   90.00
#
_symmetry.space_group_name_H-M   'P 1'
#
loop_
_entity.id
_entity.type
_entity.pdbx_description
1 polymer ?
#
loop_
_entity_poly.entity_id
_entity_poly.type
_entity_poly.pdbx_seq_one_letter_code
_entity_poly.pdbx_strand_id
1 'polypeptide(L)'
;MIISAYLKYRWYDRYDNGEMRILEESGGDTEVLLSNAEKIVSHNEYQKQKLVKDSKYFKFLFFQIFGSIFPALTILFKNRVNSSSNLDTCYLNYLCTQDMFVFFSFNTMSSSISMAVIGLLNLIIVLRKQIFRYEVPRLPSTHGIQKRDAPKVVFCLALIAEGIPRMIVNNCQDNSMDAFYNYASAWVNYSVIFWIYSKRHGVRKWQQFYMIAVSLILGCFTQAESEIKSGHLGLKILFCFFGIGSTGFFCYQYYYERPSGLGEHQWIPRPFDKSPKNLRDENGIYRPLKSKIVFIVISLTISGLCSSAPIFIPSLRVSSIINIYIQSQLFFYWLFYYIQKIRFERQSFTLLYTSITLFLTISILVLTVVNRYLGAYYNTYKTTKSPAESREFNRECVLPGIDWNHIRQYNGAVIWFMFLLLMDYIDSNIRGVNKKFIFVF
;
A
#
# COMPACT_ATOMS: atom_id res chain seq x y z
N MET A 1 9.87 -21.74 13.68
CA MET A 1 8.46 -21.46 14.07
C MET A 1 7.66 -20.83 12.91
N ILE A 2 8.13 -19.74 12.29
CA ILE A 2 7.43 -19.02 11.19
C ILE A 2 7.18 -19.91 9.95
N ILE A 3 8.14 -20.74 9.55
CA ILE A 3 8.03 -21.62 8.36
C ILE A 3 6.96 -22.72 8.54
N SER A 4 6.78 -23.22 9.78
CA SER A 4 5.78 -24.26 10.09
C SER A 4 4.36 -23.66 10.15
N ALA A 5 4.20 -22.47 10.75
CA ALA A 5 2.95 -21.71 10.69
C ALA A 5 2.55 -21.38 9.24
N TYR A 6 3.53 -21.06 8.41
CA TYR A 6 3.38 -20.77 6.99
C TYR A 6 2.88 -21.99 6.16
N LEU A 7 3.44 -23.19 6.37
CA LEU A 7 2.95 -24.40 5.67
C LEU A 7 1.49 -24.72 6.04
N LYS A 8 1.12 -24.45 7.29
CA LYS A 8 -0.27 -24.61 7.77
C LYS A 8 -1.20 -23.53 7.20
N TYR A 9 -0.70 -22.32 6.92
CA TYR A 9 -1.47 -21.21 6.29
C TYR A 9 -1.91 -21.57 4.88
N ARG A 10 -0.97 -22.06 4.08
CA ARG A 10 -1.16 -22.48 2.70
C ARG A 10 -2.18 -23.61 2.55
N TRP A 11 -2.30 -24.47 3.56
CA TRP A 11 -3.27 -25.56 3.55
C TRP A 11 -4.69 -25.03 3.83
N TYR A 12 -4.78 -24.08 4.77
CA TYR A 12 -6.05 -23.48 5.19
C TYR A 12 -6.65 -22.52 4.16
N ASP A 13 -5.83 -21.67 3.52
CA ASP A 13 -6.30 -20.69 2.51
C ASP A 13 -6.87 -21.37 1.24
N ARG A 14 -6.28 -22.50 0.82
CA ARG A 14 -6.79 -23.30 -0.30
C ARG A 14 -8.12 -23.97 0.01
N TYR A 15 -8.28 -24.45 1.25
CA TYR A 15 -9.52 -25.05 1.72
C TYR A 15 -10.66 -24.01 1.81
N ASP A 16 -10.40 -22.84 2.40
CA ASP A 16 -11.38 -21.74 2.55
C ASP A 16 -11.87 -21.20 1.18
N ASN A 17 -11.08 -21.37 0.12
CA ASN A 17 -11.38 -20.88 -1.22
C ASN A 17 -11.93 -21.95 -2.20
N GLY A 18 -12.09 -23.20 -1.74
CA GLY A 18 -12.64 -24.28 -2.55
C GLY A 18 -11.74 -24.71 -3.71
N GLU A 19 -10.42 -24.54 -3.58
CA GLU A 19 -9.46 -24.97 -4.60
C GLU A 19 -9.27 -26.49 -4.52
N MET A 20 -9.96 -27.23 -5.39
CA MET A 20 -9.84 -28.69 -5.48
C MET A 20 -8.40 -29.11 -5.82
N ARG A 21 -7.95 -30.25 -5.28
CA ARG A 21 -6.72 -30.90 -5.75
C ARG A 21 -6.90 -31.16 -7.24
N ILE A 22 -5.96 -30.69 -8.06
CA ILE A 22 -5.83 -31.12 -9.45
C ILE A 22 -5.43 -32.60 -9.41
N LEU A 23 -6.43 -33.48 -9.26
CA LEU A 23 -6.43 -34.78 -9.88
C LEU A 23 -7.08 -34.58 -11.24
N GLU A 24 -6.39 -35.08 -12.26
CA GLU A 24 -6.91 -35.17 -13.63
C GLU A 24 -8.31 -35.76 -13.59
N GLU A 25 -9.31 -35.05 -14.09
CA GLU A 25 -10.53 -35.69 -14.55
C GLU A 25 -11.22 -34.86 -15.63
N SER A 26 -11.90 -35.61 -16.48
CA SER A 26 -12.26 -35.39 -17.87
C SER A 26 -13.31 -34.30 -18.11
N GLY A 27 -13.38 -33.90 -19.38
CA GLY A 27 -14.26 -32.86 -19.87
C GLY A 27 -15.75 -33.09 -19.62
N GLY A 28 -16.44 -31.97 -19.51
CA GLY A 28 -17.88 -31.84 -19.48
C GLY A 28 -18.22 -30.37 -19.72
N ASP A 29 -18.39 -30.01 -20.98
CA ASP A 29 -18.89 -28.70 -21.38
C ASP A 29 -20.32 -28.54 -20.86
N THR A 30 -20.56 -27.51 -20.07
CA THR A 30 -21.91 -27.04 -19.75
C THR A 30 -22.03 -25.61 -20.24
N GLU A 31 -22.60 -25.49 -21.44
CA GLU A 31 -23.08 -24.22 -22.01
C GLU A 31 -24.13 -23.63 -21.07
N VAL A 32 -23.91 -22.39 -20.63
CA VAL A 32 -24.92 -21.60 -19.92
C VAL A 32 -25.37 -20.48 -20.85
N LEU A 33 -26.61 -20.61 -21.32
CA LEU A 33 -27.33 -19.64 -22.14
C LEU A 33 -27.24 -18.23 -21.54
N LEU A 34 -26.61 -17.31 -22.27
CA LEU A 34 -26.49 -15.89 -21.94
C LEU A 34 -27.69 -15.16 -22.56
N SER A 35 -28.73 -14.85 -21.77
CA SER A 35 -29.83 -13.99 -22.23
C SER A 35 -29.68 -12.57 -21.66
N ASN A 36 -29.56 -11.64 -22.61
CA ASN A 36 -29.88 -10.20 -22.56
C ASN A 36 -29.93 -9.50 -21.19
N ALA A 37 -28.75 -9.20 -20.67
CA ALA A 37 -28.43 -7.91 -20.07
C ALA A 37 -26.96 -7.63 -20.39
N GLU A 38 -26.62 -6.45 -20.91
CA GLU A 38 -25.26 -6.15 -21.34
C GLU A 38 -24.21 -6.50 -20.25
N LYS A 39 -23.43 -7.54 -20.56
CA LYS A 39 -22.05 -7.81 -20.09
C LYS A 39 -21.88 -8.11 -18.60
N ILE A 40 -22.31 -9.31 -18.21
CA ILE A 40 -21.93 -9.94 -16.94
C ILE A 40 -20.92 -11.07 -17.26
N VAL A 41 -19.72 -10.99 -16.69
CA VAL A 41 -18.72 -12.06 -16.78
C VAL A 41 -18.57 -12.68 -15.40
N SER A 42 -18.81 -14.00 -15.33
CA SER A 42 -18.91 -14.78 -14.11
C SER A 42 -17.64 -15.60 -13.80
N HIS A 43 -17.36 -15.74 -12.51
CA HIS A 43 -16.15 -16.16 -11.77
C HIS A 43 -15.42 -17.49 -12.16
N ASN A 44 -15.85 -18.31 -13.13
CA ASN A 44 -15.32 -19.69 -13.26
C ASN A 44 -13.81 -19.83 -13.52
N GLU A 45 -13.12 -18.83 -14.07
CA GLU A 45 -11.65 -18.84 -14.22
C GLU A 45 -10.86 -18.27 -13.02
N TYR A 46 -11.50 -17.64 -12.03
CA TYR A 46 -10.81 -17.07 -10.86
C TYR A 46 -10.10 -18.15 -10.02
N GLN A 47 -10.56 -19.41 -10.11
CA GLN A 47 -9.91 -20.58 -9.51
C GLN A 47 -8.72 -21.12 -10.31
N LYS A 48 -8.63 -20.86 -11.63
CA LYS A 48 -7.61 -21.44 -12.51
C LYS A 48 -6.33 -20.61 -12.62
N GLN A 49 -6.35 -19.35 -12.21
CA GLN A 49 -5.18 -18.49 -12.35
C GLN A 49 -4.06 -18.98 -11.43
N LYS A 50 -2.91 -19.35 -12.02
CA LYS A 50 -1.67 -19.78 -11.35
C LYS A 50 -1.32 -18.81 -10.20
N LEU A 51 -1.80 -19.15 -9.01
CA LEU A 51 -1.38 -18.54 -7.76
C LEU A 51 0.15 -18.59 -7.73
N VAL A 52 0.75 -17.46 -7.39
CA VAL A 52 2.14 -17.47 -6.97
C VAL A 52 2.21 -18.48 -5.84
N LYS A 53 3.03 -19.54 -5.95
CA LYS A 53 3.28 -20.39 -4.78
C LYS A 53 3.67 -19.44 -3.65
N ASP A 54 2.83 -19.37 -2.61
CA ASP A 54 2.95 -18.40 -1.50
C ASP A 54 4.34 -18.44 -0.82
N SER A 55 5.13 -19.49 -1.09
CA SER A 55 6.47 -19.70 -0.57
C SER A 55 7.50 -18.78 -1.21
N LYS A 56 7.28 -18.39 -2.48
CA LYS A 56 8.06 -17.32 -3.10
C LYS A 56 7.58 -15.97 -2.57
N TYR A 57 6.25 -15.78 -2.46
CA TYR A 57 5.62 -14.55 -1.98
C TYR A 57 6.12 -14.14 -0.58
N PHE A 58 6.23 -15.09 0.34
CA PHE A 58 6.65 -14.86 1.73
C PHE A 58 8.17 -14.69 1.91
N LYS A 59 8.99 -15.41 1.13
CA LYS A 59 10.45 -15.24 1.14
C LYS A 59 10.86 -13.81 0.75
N PHE A 60 10.14 -13.20 -0.20
CA PHE A 60 10.38 -11.80 -0.60
C PHE A 60 9.98 -10.79 0.47
N LEU A 61 8.84 -11.00 1.15
CA LEU A 61 8.40 -10.12 2.25
C LEU A 61 9.36 -10.15 3.45
N PHE A 62 9.90 -11.33 3.76
CA PHE A 62 10.93 -11.47 4.78
C PHE A 62 12.17 -10.64 4.42
N PHE A 63 12.68 -10.75 3.19
CA PHE A 63 13.81 -9.95 2.73
C PHE A 63 13.54 -8.44 2.81
N GLN A 64 12.31 -8.01 2.54
CA GLN A 64 11.94 -6.60 2.53
C GLN A 64 11.90 -5.97 3.93
N ILE A 65 11.48 -6.72 4.96
CA ILE A 65 11.56 -6.27 6.36
C ILE A 65 13.02 -6.12 6.79
N PHE A 66 13.85 -7.12 6.54
CA PHE A 66 15.28 -7.04 6.88
C PHE A 66 16.00 -5.93 6.10
N GLY A 67 15.62 -5.72 4.83
CA GLY A 67 16.09 -4.60 4.02
C GLY A 67 15.69 -3.23 4.56
N SER A 68 14.67 -3.13 5.41
CA SER A 68 14.33 -1.88 6.11
C SER A 68 15.04 -1.73 7.46
N ILE A 69 15.20 -2.82 8.21
CA ILE A 69 15.73 -2.79 9.58
C ILE A 69 17.26 -2.76 9.61
N PHE A 70 17.95 -3.55 8.78
CA PHE A 70 19.42 -3.60 8.80
C PHE A 70 20.07 -2.26 8.47
N PRO A 71 19.64 -1.53 7.42
CA PRO A 71 20.23 -0.22 7.15
C PRO A 71 19.98 0.79 8.28
N ALA A 72 18.80 0.76 8.91
CA ALA A 72 18.50 1.60 10.07
C ALA A 72 19.46 1.33 11.23
N LEU A 73 19.76 0.07 11.51
CA LEU A 73 20.76 -0.32 12.51
C LEU A 73 22.16 0.19 12.14
N THR A 74 22.58 0.03 10.88
CA THR A 74 23.91 0.53 10.45
C THR A 74 24.04 2.04 10.61
N ILE A 75 22.97 2.79 10.38
CA ILE A 75 22.99 4.25 10.52
C ILE A 75 22.98 4.64 11.99
N LEU A 76 22.24 3.94 12.85
CA LEU A 76 22.33 4.13 14.30
C LEU A 76 23.78 3.95 14.79
N PHE A 77 24.47 2.89 14.36
CA PHE A 77 25.86 2.66 14.74
C PHE A 77 26.79 3.74 14.22
N LYS A 78 26.66 4.14 12.94
CA LYS A 78 27.43 5.24 12.35
C LYS A 78 27.25 6.54 13.13
N ASN A 79 25.99 6.89 13.44
CA ASN A 79 25.67 8.12 14.16
C ASN A 79 26.26 8.10 15.57
N ARG A 80 26.17 6.98 16.29
CA ARG A 80 26.74 6.84 17.64
C ARG A 80 28.27 6.99 17.67
N VAL A 81 28.97 6.49 16.64
CA VAL A 81 30.44 6.62 16.54
C VAL A 81 30.85 8.06 16.26
N ASN A 82 30.07 8.78 15.43
CA ASN A 82 30.38 10.16 15.04
C ASN A 82 29.89 11.22 16.06
N SER A 83 28.96 10.88 16.95
CA SER A 83 28.30 11.82 17.86
C SER A 83 28.98 12.00 19.21
N SER A 84 30.28 11.69 19.36
CA SER A 84 30.94 11.63 20.66
C SER A 84 31.15 12.98 21.37
N SER A 85 30.74 14.13 20.81
CA SER A 85 30.94 15.44 21.50
C SER A 85 30.07 16.62 21.03
N ASN A 86 29.18 16.51 20.03
CA ASN A 86 28.46 17.68 19.49
C ASN A 86 26.94 17.49 19.46
N LEU A 87 26.24 18.23 20.33
CA LEU A 87 24.77 18.31 20.43
C LEU A 87 24.12 18.99 19.21
N ASP A 88 24.90 19.57 18.29
CA ASP A 88 24.46 20.31 17.09
C ASP A 88 24.25 19.41 15.85
N THR A 89 24.06 18.11 16.04
CA THR A 89 24.00 17.13 14.95
C THR A 89 22.59 16.66 14.59
N CYS A 90 21.57 16.89 15.44
CA CYS A 90 20.27 16.23 15.32
C CYS A 90 19.10 17.21 15.12
N TYR A 91 18.15 16.82 14.27
CA TYR A 91 16.86 17.52 14.13
C TYR A 91 15.88 17.08 15.22
N LEU A 92 15.92 17.74 16.38
CA LEU A 92 15.03 17.46 17.50
C LEU A 92 14.44 18.75 18.08
N ASN A 93 13.23 18.64 18.62
CA ASN A 93 12.64 19.70 19.41
C ASN A 93 13.10 19.58 20.87
N TYR A 94 14.24 20.20 21.16
CA TYR A 94 14.91 20.14 22.47
C TYR A 94 14.04 20.64 23.64
N LEU A 95 13.01 21.45 23.39
CA LEU A 95 12.09 21.94 24.42
C LEU A 95 11.18 20.83 24.97
N CYS A 96 10.97 19.76 24.20
CA CYS A 96 10.06 18.68 24.54
C CYS A 96 10.74 17.33 24.68
N THR A 97 12.05 17.24 24.42
CA THR A 97 12.80 16.00 24.52
C THR A 97 12.72 15.45 25.94
N GLN A 98 12.22 14.23 26.07
CA GLN A 98 12.20 13.51 27.34
C GLN A 98 13.19 12.36 27.28
N ASP A 99 14.16 12.42 28.18
CA ASP A 99 15.13 11.35 28.33
C ASP A 99 14.63 10.41 29.44
N MET A 100 14.48 9.13 29.10
CA MET A 100 14.01 8.10 30.02
C MET A 100 14.96 6.91 29.95
N PHE A 101 15.55 6.56 31.10
CA PHE A 101 16.58 5.52 31.21
C PHE A 101 17.77 5.77 30.27
N VAL A 102 18.04 4.85 29.34
CA VAL A 102 19.17 4.90 28.39
C VAL A 102 18.72 5.47 27.03
N PHE A 103 17.44 5.77 26.86
CA PHE A 103 16.88 6.27 25.60
C PHE A 103 16.80 7.80 25.62
N PHE A 104 17.50 8.41 24.67
CA PHE A 104 17.37 9.83 24.34
C PHE A 104 16.09 10.03 23.52
N SER A 105 15.30 11.07 23.83
CA SER A 105 14.04 11.37 23.10
C SER A 105 13.01 10.22 23.10
N PHE A 106 12.68 9.69 24.28
CA PHE A 106 11.74 8.58 24.49
C PHE A 106 10.34 8.85 23.91
N ASN A 107 9.88 10.08 23.97
CA ASN A 107 8.63 10.55 23.36
C ASN A 107 8.62 10.39 21.83
N THR A 108 9.73 10.67 21.14
CA THR A 108 9.88 10.44 19.70
C THR A 108 9.86 8.94 19.38
N MET A 109 10.46 8.12 20.25
CA MET A 109 10.39 6.66 20.18
C MET A 109 8.95 6.14 20.29
N SER A 110 8.21 6.59 21.30
CA SER A 110 6.82 6.19 21.54
C SER A 110 5.87 6.59 20.40
N SER A 111 6.04 7.80 19.87
CA SER A 111 5.23 8.25 18.74
C SER A 111 5.57 7.50 17.44
N SER A 112 6.83 7.16 17.22
CA SER A 112 7.27 6.41 16.02
C SER A 112 6.84 4.95 16.03
N ILE A 113 6.85 4.28 17.19
CA ILE A 113 6.47 2.86 17.30
C ILE A 113 4.96 2.64 17.12
N SER A 114 4.13 3.68 17.26
CA SER A 114 2.67 3.59 17.18
C SER A 114 2.16 2.89 15.90
N MET A 115 2.76 3.17 14.74
CA MET A 115 2.44 2.49 13.47
C MET A 115 2.83 1.00 13.50
N ALA A 116 3.98 0.68 14.07
CA ALA A 116 4.44 -0.71 14.21
C ALA A 116 3.53 -1.51 15.15
N VAL A 117 3.04 -0.90 16.24
CA VAL A 117 2.08 -1.53 17.16
C VAL A 117 0.78 -1.86 16.42
N ILE A 118 0.22 -0.94 15.64
CA ILE A 118 -1.01 -1.19 14.85
C ILE A 118 -0.79 -2.33 13.85
N GLY A 119 0.35 -2.33 13.15
CA GLY A 119 0.72 -3.40 12.22
C GLY A 119 0.85 -4.75 12.92
N LEU A 120 1.53 -4.79 14.07
CA LEU A 120 1.75 -6.01 14.85
C LEU A 120 0.45 -6.59 15.39
N LEU A 121 -0.40 -5.76 16.00
CA LEU A 121 -1.70 -6.20 16.54
C LEU A 121 -2.60 -6.77 15.43
N ASN A 122 -2.68 -6.09 14.28
CA ASN A 122 -3.48 -6.58 13.16
C ASN A 122 -2.88 -7.84 12.53
N LEU A 123 -1.56 -7.98 12.52
CA LEU A 123 -0.89 -9.20 12.08
C LEU A 123 -1.24 -10.38 13.01
N ILE A 124 -1.25 -10.18 14.34
CA ILE A 124 -1.70 -11.19 15.31
C ILE A 124 -3.16 -11.58 15.04
N ILE A 125 -4.04 -10.61 14.77
CA ILE A 125 -5.45 -10.88 14.44
C ILE A 125 -5.58 -11.75 13.18
N VAL A 126 -4.86 -11.42 12.12
CA VAL A 126 -4.88 -12.18 10.85
C VAL A 126 -4.32 -13.58 11.05
N LEU A 127 -3.22 -13.70 11.81
CA LEU A 127 -2.55 -14.98 12.05
C LEU A 127 -3.13 -15.76 13.25
N ARG A 128 -4.19 -15.25 13.91
CA ARG A 128 -4.74 -15.83 15.15
C ARG A 128 -5.06 -17.31 15.02
N LYS A 129 -5.65 -17.72 13.90
CA LYS A 129 -6.02 -19.12 13.65
C LYS A 129 -4.80 -20.05 13.64
N GLN A 130 -3.66 -19.52 13.19
CA GLN A 130 -2.41 -20.25 13.09
C GLN A 130 -1.68 -20.30 14.43
N ILE A 131 -1.65 -19.16 15.12
CA ILE A 131 -1.00 -18.99 16.41
C ILE A 131 -1.72 -19.86 17.46
N PHE A 132 -3.05 -19.78 17.50
CA PHE A 132 -3.88 -20.44 18.51
C PHE A 132 -4.43 -21.81 18.07
N ARG A 133 -4.02 -22.32 16.90
CA ARG A 133 -4.40 -23.64 16.35
C ARG A 133 -5.91 -23.96 16.38
N TYR A 134 -6.77 -22.95 16.24
CA TYR A 134 -8.22 -23.16 16.27
C TYR A 134 -8.75 -23.50 14.87
N GLU A 135 -9.19 -24.74 14.67
CA GLU A 135 -9.78 -25.23 13.42
C GLU A 135 -11.30 -25.01 13.45
N VAL A 136 -11.75 -23.90 12.84
CA VAL A 136 -13.17 -23.74 12.51
C VAL A 136 -13.39 -24.42 11.16
N PRO A 137 -14.26 -25.45 11.07
CA PRO A 137 -14.66 -26.00 9.78
C PRO A 137 -15.42 -24.91 9.02
N ARG A 138 -14.88 -24.51 7.87
CA ARG A 138 -15.53 -23.57 6.95
C ARG A 138 -15.86 -24.32 5.68
N LEU A 139 -17.14 -24.43 5.36
CA LEU A 139 -17.54 -24.91 4.05
C LEU A 139 -17.06 -23.91 2.97
N PRO A 140 -16.62 -24.40 1.80
CA PRO A 140 -16.24 -23.53 0.69
C PRO A 140 -17.44 -22.64 0.33
N SER A 141 -17.28 -21.34 0.55
CA SER A 141 -18.36 -20.39 0.27
C SER A 141 -18.38 -20.06 -1.21
N THR A 142 -19.48 -20.38 -1.88
CA THR A 142 -19.83 -19.87 -3.22
C THR A 142 -20.26 -18.40 -3.20
N HIS A 143 -20.36 -17.79 -2.00
CA HIS A 143 -20.83 -16.42 -1.79
C HIS A 143 -19.72 -15.51 -1.22
N GLY A 144 -19.81 -14.22 -1.54
CA GLY A 144 -18.89 -13.17 -1.12
C GLY A 144 -17.58 -13.12 -1.91
N ILE A 145 -16.77 -12.08 -1.65
CA ILE A 145 -15.42 -11.99 -2.22
C ILE A 145 -14.53 -13.11 -1.66
N GLN A 146 -13.64 -13.65 -2.50
CA GLN A 146 -12.60 -14.58 -2.06
C GLN A 146 -11.78 -13.97 -0.90
N LYS A 147 -11.70 -14.69 0.21
CA LYS A 147 -10.88 -14.25 1.35
C LYS A 147 -9.42 -14.46 0.98
N ARG A 148 -8.65 -13.37 1.01
CA ARG A 148 -7.21 -13.37 0.78
C ARG A 148 -6.58 -12.46 1.80
N ASP A 149 -5.94 -13.03 2.82
CA ASP A 149 -5.30 -12.19 3.84
C ASP A 149 -3.88 -11.76 3.43
N ALA A 150 -3.31 -12.32 2.36
CA ALA A 150 -1.95 -12.01 1.92
C ALA A 150 -1.69 -10.49 1.71
N PRO A 151 -2.52 -9.72 0.98
CA PRO A 151 -2.32 -8.28 0.84
C PRO A 151 -2.40 -7.52 2.17
N LYS A 152 -3.29 -7.95 3.08
CA LYS A 152 -3.40 -7.38 4.43
C LYS A 152 -2.14 -7.66 5.25
N VAL A 153 -1.57 -8.86 5.15
CA VAL A 153 -0.28 -9.19 5.77
C VAL A 153 0.82 -8.29 5.22
N VAL A 154 0.91 -8.08 3.90
CA VAL A 154 1.92 -7.17 3.31
C VAL A 154 1.79 -5.75 3.87
N PHE A 155 0.57 -5.23 3.94
CA PHE A 155 0.32 -3.90 4.50
C PHE A 155 0.70 -3.81 5.99
N CYS A 156 0.33 -4.79 6.81
CA CYS A 156 0.74 -4.82 8.22
C CYS A 156 2.26 -4.88 8.39
N LEU A 157 2.96 -5.64 7.54
CA LEU A 157 4.42 -5.71 7.53
C LEU A 157 5.05 -4.37 7.10
N ALA A 158 4.44 -3.67 6.14
CA ALA A 158 4.88 -2.34 5.73
C ALA A 158 4.73 -1.32 6.87
N LEU A 159 3.63 -1.37 7.65
CA LEU A 159 3.46 -0.52 8.85
C LEU A 159 4.55 -0.77 9.90
N ILE A 160 4.93 -2.04 10.11
CA ILE A 160 6.04 -2.41 10.99
C ILE A 160 7.36 -1.86 10.46
N ALA A 161 7.60 -1.98 9.16
CA ALA A 161 8.78 -1.46 8.48
C ALA A 161 8.84 0.08 8.40
N GLU A 162 7.71 0.78 8.55
CA GLU A 162 7.69 2.24 8.68
C GLU A 162 7.99 2.68 10.13
N GLY A 163 7.45 1.98 11.13
CA GLY A 163 7.59 2.35 12.55
C GLY A 163 8.92 1.93 13.20
N ILE A 164 9.40 0.70 12.96
CA ILE A 164 10.60 0.17 13.65
C ILE A 164 11.89 0.89 13.25
N PRO A 165 12.21 1.09 11.96
CA PRO A 165 13.41 1.84 11.56
C PRO A 165 13.44 3.26 12.13
N ARG A 166 12.28 3.93 12.16
CA ARG A 166 12.15 5.26 12.76
C ARG A 166 12.46 5.22 14.25
N MET A 167 11.91 4.26 14.97
CA MET A 167 12.24 4.01 16.38
C MET A 167 13.75 3.80 16.60
N ILE A 168 14.40 2.98 15.77
CA ILE A 168 15.82 2.62 15.90
C ILE A 168 16.73 3.84 15.75
N VAL A 169 16.41 4.79 14.86
CA VAL A 169 17.30 5.92 14.53
C VAL A 169 16.92 7.21 15.29
N ASN A 170 15.97 7.16 16.21
CA ASN A 170 15.45 8.32 16.95
C ASN A 170 16.46 9.06 17.85
N ASN A 171 17.67 8.52 18.04
CA ASN A 171 18.71 9.26 18.75
C ASN A 171 19.25 10.46 17.94
N CYS A 172 19.10 10.46 16.60
CA CYS A 172 19.51 11.58 15.75
C CYS A 172 18.95 11.43 14.33
N GLN A 173 17.99 12.27 13.94
CA GLN A 173 17.52 12.31 12.54
C GLN A 173 18.63 12.90 11.65
N ASP A 174 19.02 12.15 10.62
CA ASP A 174 20.00 12.54 9.59
C ASP A 174 19.30 12.56 8.22
N ASN A 175 19.87 13.26 7.22
CA ASN A 175 19.31 13.33 5.87
C ASN A 175 19.18 11.95 5.21
N SER A 176 20.00 10.98 5.62
CA SER A 176 19.89 9.57 5.20
C SER A 176 18.59 8.90 5.69
N MET A 177 17.96 9.39 6.76
CA MET A 177 16.68 8.88 7.27
C MET A 177 15.49 9.24 6.38
N ASP A 178 15.53 10.39 5.71
CA ASP A 178 14.46 10.81 4.81
C ASP A 178 14.30 9.79 3.67
N ALA A 179 15.39 9.14 3.23
CA ALA A 179 15.36 8.08 2.22
C ALA A 179 14.66 6.81 2.70
N PHE A 180 14.95 6.35 3.93
CA PHE A 180 14.27 5.21 4.53
C PHE A 180 12.79 5.48 4.79
N TYR A 181 12.48 6.69 5.24
CA TYR A 181 11.10 7.13 5.43
C TYR A 181 10.32 7.09 4.11
N ASN A 182 10.87 7.67 3.04
CA ASN A 182 10.21 7.67 1.73
C ASN A 182 10.07 6.26 1.15
N TYR A 183 11.07 5.40 1.33
CA TYR A 183 10.98 3.99 0.96
C TYR A 183 9.85 3.26 1.71
N ALA A 184 9.79 3.39 3.04
CA ALA A 184 8.79 2.70 3.86
C ALA A 184 7.38 3.25 3.61
N SER A 185 7.24 4.57 3.51
CA SER A 185 5.97 5.23 3.18
C SER A 185 5.48 4.82 1.78
N ALA A 186 6.38 4.72 0.81
CA ALA A 186 6.05 4.19 -0.52
C ALA A 186 5.51 2.76 -0.44
N TRP A 187 6.19 1.90 0.33
CA TRP A 187 5.76 0.52 0.51
C TRP A 187 4.38 0.43 1.17
N VAL A 188 4.12 1.20 2.22
CA VAL A 188 2.80 1.25 2.88
C VAL A 188 1.72 1.66 1.88
N ASN A 189 1.88 2.79 1.17
CA ASN A 189 0.87 3.26 0.24
C ASN A 189 0.64 2.31 -0.95
N TYR A 190 1.71 1.76 -1.56
CA TYR A 190 1.54 0.79 -2.65
C TYR A 190 0.92 -0.52 -2.17
N SER A 191 1.23 -0.98 -0.96
CA SER A 191 0.57 -2.16 -0.41
C SER A 191 -0.93 -1.97 -0.24
N VAL A 192 -1.38 -0.75 0.07
CA VAL A 192 -2.81 -0.40 0.07
C VAL A 192 -3.40 -0.41 -1.34
N ILE A 193 -2.75 0.23 -2.31
CA ILE A 193 -3.20 0.22 -3.71
C ILE A 193 -3.41 -1.23 -4.17
N PHE A 194 -2.44 -2.10 -3.92
CA PHE A 194 -2.55 -3.50 -4.31
C PHE A 194 -3.50 -4.31 -3.43
N TRP A 195 -3.77 -3.90 -2.19
CA TRP A 195 -4.83 -4.50 -1.39
C TRP A 195 -6.22 -4.21 -1.98
N ILE A 196 -6.48 -2.96 -2.37
CA ILE A 196 -7.70 -2.57 -3.07
C ILE A 196 -7.82 -3.34 -4.39
N TYR A 197 -6.75 -3.38 -5.19
CA TYR A 197 -6.71 -4.12 -6.45
C TYR A 197 -7.04 -5.62 -6.23
N SER A 198 -6.41 -6.23 -5.24
CA SER A 198 -6.49 -7.68 -5.01
C SER A 198 -7.87 -8.14 -4.56
N LYS A 199 -8.73 -7.24 -4.06
CA LYS A 199 -10.13 -7.54 -3.72
C LYS A 199 -10.95 -7.97 -4.94
N ARG A 200 -10.65 -7.43 -6.13
CA ARG A 200 -11.43 -7.71 -7.35
C ARG A 200 -10.67 -8.54 -8.39
N HIS A 201 -9.35 -8.39 -8.48
CA HIS A 201 -8.59 -8.90 -9.63
C HIS A 201 -7.71 -10.10 -9.34
N GLY A 202 -7.27 -10.32 -8.10
CA GLY A 202 -6.15 -11.25 -7.91
C GLY A 202 -4.98 -10.64 -7.19
N VAL A 203 -4.22 -11.51 -6.51
CA VAL A 203 -2.81 -11.23 -6.22
C VAL A 203 -1.98 -11.72 -7.40
N ARG A 204 -1.11 -10.85 -7.93
CA ARG A 204 -0.24 -11.13 -9.07
C ARG A 204 1.23 -10.98 -8.69
N LYS A 205 2.12 -11.72 -9.37
CA LYS A 205 3.58 -11.62 -9.16
C LYS A 205 4.10 -10.19 -9.39
N TRP A 206 3.62 -9.54 -10.45
CA TRP A 206 4.12 -8.22 -10.84
C TRP A 206 3.84 -7.15 -9.78
N GLN A 207 2.76 -7.27 -9.01
CA GLN A 207 2.42 -6.33 -7.93
C GLN A 207 3.53 -6.29 -6.89
N GLN A 208 4.10 -7.44 -6.54
CA GLN A 208 5.17 -7.53 -5.56
C GLN A 208 6.45 -6.88 -6.07
N PHE A 209 6.87 -7.24 -7.29
CA PHE A 209 8.05 -6.66 -7.90
C PHE A 209 7.90 -5.15 -8.05
N TYR A 210 6.70 -4.68 -8.39
CA TYR A 210 6.39 -3.26 -8.45
C TYR A 210 6.55 -2.60 -7.07
N MET A 211 5.92 -3.13 -6.02
CA MET A 211 6.04 -2.56 -4.67
C MET A 211 7.49 -2.45 -4.23
N ILE A 212 8.28 -3.51 -4.42
CA ILE A 212 9.69 -3.55 -4.00
C ILE A 212 10.52 -2.58 -4.84
N ALA A 213 10.49 -2.72 -6.17
CA ALA A 213 11.36 -1.95 -7.05
C ALA A 213 11.02 -0.47 -7.01
N VAL A 214 9.74 -0.10 -7.05
CA VAL A 214 9.34 1.30 -7.06
C VAL A 214 9.62 1.97 -5.72
N SER A 215 9.33 1.32 -4.59
CA SER A 215 9.67 1.89 -3.27
C SER A 215 11.17 2.06 -3.11
N LEU A 216 11.97 1.08 -3.53
CA LEU A 216 13.44 1.15 -3.47
C LEU A 216 13.99 2.31 -4.29
N ILE A 217 13.55 2.44 -5.55
CA ILE A 217 14.02 3.51 -6.44
C ILE A 217 13.63 4.89 -5.90
N LEU A 218 12.43 5.06 -5.33
CA LEU A 218 12.02 6.31 -4.68
C LEU A 218 12.89 6.64 -3.44
N GLY A 219 13.28 5.63 -2.67
CA GLY A 219 14.28 5.77 -1.62
C GLY A 219 15.64 6.23 -2.18
N CYS A 220 16.11 5.61 -3.26
CA CYS A 220 17.36 5.99 -3.92
C CYS A 220 17.34 7.43 -4.45
N PHE A 221 16.22 7.91 -5.01
CA PHE A 221 16.09 9.31 -5.41
C PHE A 221 16.24 10.28 -4.24
N THR A 222 15.68 9.92 -3.08
CA THR A 222 15.79 10.73 -1.86
C THR A 222 17.22 10.75 -1.34
N GLN A 223 17.91 9.60 -1.36
CA GLN A 223 19.32 9.52 -0.98
C GLN A 223 20.23 10.28 -1.96
N ALA A 224 19.99 10.16 -3.26
CA ALA A 224 20.74 10.89 -4.26
C ALA A 224 20.54 12.42 -4.12
N GLU A 225 19.34 12.87 -3.74
CA GLU A 225 19.06 14.28 -3.46
C GLU A 225 19.80 14.78 -2.20
N SER A 226 20.00 13.93 -1.19
CA SER A 226 20.70 14.35 0.03
C SER A 226 22.21 14.47 -0.17
N GLU A 227 22.80 13.68 -1.07
CA GLU A 227 24.23 13.70 -1.39
C GLU A 227 24.57 14.74 -2.47
N ILE A 228 23.78 14.82 -3.53
CA ILE A 228 23.95 15.78 -4.62
C ILE A 228 23.27 17.08 -4.18
N LYS A 229 24.06 18.06 -3.72
CA LYS A 229 23.62 19.41 -3.29
C LYS A 229 22.32 19.83 -4.01
N SER A 230 21.29 20.13 -3.21
CA SER A 230 19.92 20.38 -3.66
C SER A 230 19.87 21.28 -4.90
N GLY A 231 19.32 20.77 -6.01
CA GLY A 231 19.12 21.57 -7.23
C GLY A 231 19.60 20.95 -8.54
N HIS A 232 20.21 19.76 -8.51
CA HIS A 232 20.66 19.12 -9.75
C HIS A 232 19.48 18.77 -10.67
N LEU A 233 19.33 19.54 -11.75
CA LEU A 233 18.22 19.42 -12.71
C LEU A 233 18.11 18.00 -13.28
N GLY A 234 19.25 17.33 -13.53
CA GLY A 234 19.27 15.96 -14.04
C GLY A 234 18.57 14.95 -13.12
N LEU A 235 18.68 15.10 -11.79
CA LEU A 235 18.02 14.21 -10.84
C LEU A 235 16.49 14.36 -10.92
N LYS A 236 16.02 15.61 -11.05
CA LYS A 236 14.60 15.96 -11.16
C LYS A 236 14.00 15.44 -12.48
N ILE A 237 14.74 15.55 -13.58
CA ILE A 237 14.35 14.97 -14.88
C ILE A 237 14.24 13.44 -14.79
N LEU A 238 15.23 12.78 -14.19
CA LEU A 238 15.23 11.33 -14.02
C LEU A 238 14.04 10.86 -13.15
N PHE A 239 13.75 11.59 -12.06
CA PHE A 239 12.57 11.35 -11.24
C PHE A 239 11.27 11.52 -12.03
N CYS A 240 11.17 12.52 -12.89
CA CYS A 240 9.99 12.75 -13.74
C CYS A 240 9.72 11.56 -14.69
N PHE A 241 10.75 11.10 -15.42
CA PHE A 241 10.63 9.92 -16.27
C PHE A 241 10.24 8.67 -15.48
N PHE A 242 10.84 8.48 -14.30
CA PHE A 242 10.52 7.33 -13.46
C PHE A 242 9.10 7.36 -12.91
N GLY A 243 8.61 8.51 -12.43
CA GLY A 243 7.25 8.68 -11.91
C GLY A 243 6.19 8.36 -12.98
N ILE A 244 6.34 8.95 -14.17
CA ILE A 244 5.44 8.70 -15.30
C ILE A 244 5.54 7.25 -15.76
N GLY A 245 6.76 6.71 -15.91
CA GLY A 245 7.00 5.33 -16.35
C GLY A 245 6.43 4.28 -15.40
N SER A 246 6.61 4.46 -14.08
CA SER A 246 6.05 3.55 -13.07
C SER A 246 4.52 3.57 -13.08
N THR A 247 3.91 4.77 -13.14
CA THR A 247 2.46 4.90 -13.27
C THR A 247 1.94 4.29 -14.57
N GLY A 248 2.64 4.50 -15.68
CA GLY A 248 2.33 3.92 -16.99
C GLY A 248 2.38 2.40 -16.97
N PHE A 249 3.38 1.80 -16.32
CA PHE A 249 3.45 0.35 -16.14
C PHE A 249 2.26 -0.17 -15.32
N PHE A 250 1.91 0.47 -14.21
CA PHE A 250 0.73 0.09 -13.42
C PHE A 250 -0.55 0.18 -14.24
N CYS A 251 -0.74 1.29 -14.97
CA CYS A 251 -1.90 1.50 -15.83
C CYS A 251 -1.98 0.48 -16.97
N TYR A 252 -0.84 0.11 -17.57
CA TYR A 252 -0.76 -0.93 -18.59
C TYR A 252 -1.20 -2.29 -18.03
N GLN A 253 -0.66 -2.70 -16.88
CA GLN A 253 -1.06 -3.95 -16.23
C GLN A 253 -2.55 -3.94 -15.88
N TYR A 254 -3.07 -2.83 -15.36
CA TYR A 254 -4.47 -2.69 -14.98
C TYR A 254 -5.44 -2.67 -16.17
N TYR A 255 -5.07 -2.04 -17.28
CA TYR A 255 -5.88 -1.98 -18.51
C TYR A 255 -6.06 -3.36 -19.12
N TYR A 256 -4.97 -4.11 -19.26
CA TYR A 256 -4.97 -5.46 -19.82
C TYR A 256 -5.33 -6.53 -18.78
N GLU A 257 -5.63 -6.15 -17.54
CA GLU A 257 -6.13 -7.10 -16.55
C GLU A 257 -7.50 -7.60 -16.98
N ARG A 258 -7.49 -8.88 -17.36
CA ARG A 258 -8.66 -9.60 -17.84
C ARG A 258 -9.65 -9.85 -16.69
N PRO A 259 -10.92 -9.44 -16.83
CA PRO A 259 -11.98 -9.83 -15.90
C PRO A 259 -12.12 -11.35 -15.85
N SER A 260 -12.48 -11.87 -14.69
CA SER A 260 -12.48 -13.33 -14.48
C SER A 260 -13.71 -13.98 -15.07
N GLY A 261 -13.53 -15.00 -15.91
CA GLY A 261 -14.60 -15.69 -16.65
C GLY A 261 -14.61 -15.46 -18.15
N LEU A 262 -13.76 -14.57 -18.67
CA LEU A 262 -13.56 -14.39 -20.11
C LEU A 262 -12.44 -15.31 -20.60
N GLY A 263 -12.69 -16.08 -21.66
CA GLY A 263 -11.64 -16.84 -22.36
C GLY A 263 -10.53 -15.92 -22.88
N GLU A 264 -9.30 -16.42 -23.01
CA GLU A 264 -8.17 -15.60 -23.50
C GLU A 264 -8.44 -15.02 -24.89
N HIS A 265 -9.18 -15.74 -25.74
CA HIS A 265 -9.61 -15.31 -27.07
C HIS A 265 -10.72 -14.24 -27.07
N GLN A 266 -11.41 -14.04 -25.94
CA GLN A 266 -12.52 -13.08 -25.80
C GLN A 266 -12.05 -11.71 -25.31
N TRP A 267 -10.81 -11.59 -24.83
CA TRP A 267 -10.24 -10.35 -24.29
C TRP A 267 -9.30 -9.67 -25.29
N ILE A 268 -9.08 -8.37 -25.13
CA ILE A 268 -8.13 -7.63 -25.97
C ILE A 268 -6.72 -8.23 -25.79
N PRO A 269 -6.05 -8.67 -26.87
CA PRO A 269 -4.68 -9.17 -26.78
C PRO A 269 -3.74 -8.02 -26.43
N ARG A 270 -2.64 -8.34 -25.74
CA ARG A 270 -1.59 -7.36 -25.50
C ARG A 270 -0.93 -7.01 -26.84
N PRO A 271 -0.39 -5.79 -27.00
CA PRO A 271 0.21 -5.34 -28.27
C PRO A 271 1.33 -6.24 -28.81
N PHE A 272 1.97 -7.03 -27.93
CA PHE A 272 3.10 -7.90 -28.24
C PHE A 272 2.79 -9.40 -28.15
N ASP A 273 1.56 -9.77 -27.81
CA ASP A 273 1.15 -11.18 -27.80
C ASP A 273 0.74 -11.60 -29.22
N LYS A 274 1.20 -12.79 -29.65
CA LYS A 274 0.76 -13.37 -30.92
C LYS A 274 -0.75 -13.56 -30.85
N SER A 275 -1.49 -13.00 -31.82
CA SER A 275 -2.95 -13.10 -31.84
C SER A 275 -3.37 -14.58 -31.74
N PRO A 276 -4.29 -14.95 -30.83
CA PRO A 276 -4.76 -16.32 -30.76
C PRO A 276 -5.35 -16.72 -32.12
N LYS A 277 -4.85 -17.84 -32.69
CA LYS A 277 -5.24 -18.34 -34.03
C LYS A 277 -6.74 -18.71 -34.13
N ASN A 278 -7.41 -18.83 -32.98
CA ASN A 278 -8.82 -19.20 -32.88
C ASN A 278 -9.64 -17.98 -32.45
N LEU A 279 -9.84 -17.02 -33.35
CA LEU A 279 -10.87 -15.96 -33.24
C LEU A 279 -12.18 -16.43 -33.88
N ARG A 280 -12.59 -17.67 -33.58
CA ARG A 280 -13.92 -18.16 -33.92
C ARG A 280 -14.66 -18.35 -32.61
N ASP A 281 -15.49 -17.36 -32.28
CA ASP A 281 -16.75 -17.56 -31.59
C ASP A 281 -17.60 -16.32 -31.82
N GLU A 282 -18.91 -16.53 -31.90
CA GLU A 282 -19.96 -15.61 -32.36
C GLU A 282 -20.13 -14.35 -31.47
N ASN A 283 -19.36 -14.24 -30.38
CA ASN A 283 -19.36 -13.13 -29.44
C ASN A 283 -18.03 -12.36 -29.53
N GLY A 284 -18.08 -11.14 -30.07
CA GLY A 284 -16.90 -10.29 -30.35
C GLY A 284 -16.01 -9.96 -29.15
N ILE A 285 -14.87 -9.33 -29.43
CA ILE A 285 -13.82 -8.98 -28.45
C ILE A 285 -14.36 -8.02 -27.37
N TYR A 286 -14.26 -8.42 -26.10
CA TYR A 286 -14.63 -7.60 -24.95
C TYR A 286 -13.59 -6.52 -24.69
N ARG A 287 -14.06 -5.30 -24.43
CA ARG A 287 -13.21 -4.12 -24.14
C ARG A 287 -13.27 -3.72 -22.67
N PRO A 288 -12.19 -3.13 -22.13
CA PRO A 288 -12.19 -2.54 -20.79
C PRO A 288 -13.29 -1.50 -20.61
N LEU A 289 -13.79 -1.39 -19.38
CA LEU A 289 -14.76 -0.37 -18.99
C LEU A 289 -14.21 1.04 -19.32
N LYS A 290 -15.06 1.91 -19.86
CA LYS A 290 -14.70 3.32 -20.09
C LYS A 290 -14.19 4.00 -18.81
N SER A 291 -14.70 3.60 -17.65
CA SER A 291 -14.23 4.12 -16.36
C SER A 291 -12.78 3.74 -16.03
N LYS A 292 -12.29 2.56 -16.47
CA LYS A 292 -10.86 2.22 -16.36
C LYS A 292 -10.00 3.18 -17.17
N ILE A 293 -10.44 3.55 -18.38
CA ILE A 293 -9.73 4.51 -19.24
C ILE A 293 -9.67 5.89 -18.57
N VAL A 294 -10.80 6.35 -18.02
CA VAL A 294 -10.85 7.62 -17.26
C VAL A 294 -9.87 7.60 -16.08
N PHE A 295 -9.84 6.51 -15.31
CA PHE A 295 -8.89 6.36 -14.20
C PHE A 295 -7.43 6.42 -14.69
N ILE A 296 -7.10 5.74 -15.78
CA ILE A 296 -5.74 5.74 -16.35
C ILE A 296 -5.31 7.15 -16.77
N VAL A 297 -6.18 7.88 -17.47
CA VAL A 297 -5.90 9.26 -17.89
C VAL A 297 -5.66 10.16 -16.67
N ILE A 298 -6.53 10.06 -15.66
CA ILE A 298 -6.38 10.83 -14.42
C ILE A 298 -5.07 10.49 -13.71
N SER A 299 -4.79 9.20 -13.51
CA SER A 299 -3.59 8.70 -12.82
C SER A 299 -2.29 9.14 -13.52
N LEU A 300 -2.23 9.06 -14.85
CA LEU A 300 -1.10 9.54 -15.64
C LEU A 300 -0.95 11.06 -15.59
N THR A 301 -2.05 11.81 -15.64
CA THR A 301 -2.03 13.27 -15.56
C THR A 301 -1.48 13.73 -14.22
N ILE A 302 -1.95 13.14 -13.12
CA ILE A 302 -1.45 13.44 -11.77
C ILE A 302 0.00 13.06 -11.62
N SER A 303 0.41 11.91 -12.15
CA SER A 303 1.82 11.49 -12.16
C SER A 303 2.70 12.51 -12.90
N GLY A 304 2.28 12.93 -14.08
CA GLY A 304 2.96 13.98 -14.84
C GLY A 304 3.08 15.28 -14.08
N LEU A 305 1.98 15.78 -13.49
CA LEU A 305 1.97 17.02 -12.72
C LEU A 305 2.85 16.94 -11.47
N CYS A 306 2.68 15.91 -10.66
CA CYS A 306 3.47 15.73 -9.44
C CYS A 306 4.95 15.55 -9.75
N SER A 307 5.30 14.66 -10.69
CA SER A 307 6.70 14.31 -10.96
C SER A 307 7.46 15.39 -11.75
N SER A 308 6.76 16.26 -12.50
CA SER A 308 7.38 17.42 -13.17
C SER A 308 7.46 18.67 -12.29
N ALA A 309 6.69 18.77 -11.20
CA ALA A 309 6.68 19.94 -10.32
C ALA A 309 8.07 20.38 -9.81
N PRO A 310 9.01 19.48 -9.42
CA PRO A 310 10.36 19.89 -9.02
C PRO A 310 11.17 20.57 -10.14
N ILE A 311 10.87 20.28 -11.40
CA ILE A 311 11.54 20.86 -12.58
C ILE A 311 11.12 22.32 -12.74
N PHE A 312 9.80 22.58 -12.68
CA PHE A 312 9.24 23.93 -12.86
C PHE A 312 9.37 24.81 -11.62
N ILE A 313 9.45 24.20 -10.43
CA ILE A 313 9.59 24.92 -9.16
C ILE A 313 10.90 24.46 -8.51
N PRO A 314 12.02 25.16 -8.76
CA PRO A 314 13.34 24.72 -8.33
C PRO A 314 13.49 24.53 -6.81
N SER A 315 12.73 25.28 -6.02
CA SER A 315 12.73 25.20 -4.55
C SER A 315 12.12 23.91 -3.98
N LEU A 316 11.38 23.15 -4.79
CA LEU A 316 10.79 21.88 -4.36
C LEU A 316 11.83 20.76 -4.39
N ARG A 317 11.91 20.05 -3.27
CA ARG A 317 12.68 18.82 -3.13
C ARG A 317 11.92 17.62 -3.69
N VAL A 318 12.63 16.74 -4.39
CA VAL A 318 12.12 15.46 -4.91
C VAL A 318 11.55 14.62 -3.76
N SER A 319 12.29 14.51 -2.66
CA SER A 319 11.88 13.83 -1.42
C SER A 319 10.51 14.27 -0.87
N SER A 320 10.20 15.57 -0.95
CA SER A 320 8.90 16.10 -0.52
C SER A 320 7.79 15.76 -1.51
N ILE A 321 8.08 15.83 -2.81
CA ILE A 321 7.13 15.51 -3.88
C ILE A 321 6.81 14.01 -3.96
N ILE A 322 7.76 13.12 -3.63
CA ILE A 322 7.53 11.67 -3.60
C ILE A 322 6.30 11.33 -2.74
N ASN A 323 6.22 11.87 -1.52
CA ASN A 323 5.08 11.62 -0.63
C ASN A 323 3.75 12.13 -1.20
N ILE A 324 3.76 13.30 -1.85
CA ILE A 324 2.57 13.85 -2.51
C ILE A 324 2.16 12.97 -3.70
N TYR A 325 3.12 12.59 -4.54
CA TYR A 325 2.92 11.73 -5.69
C TYR A 325 2.25 10.41 -5.30
N ILE A 326 2.81 9.66 -4.34
CA ILE A 326 2.31 8.34 -3.98
C ILE A 326 0.94 8.43 -3.30
N GLN A 327 0.76 9.37 -2.37
CA GLN A 327 -0.53 9.55 -1.69
C GLN A 327 -1.63 9.99 -2.65
N SER A 328 -1.31 10.79 -3.66
CA SER A 328 -2.26 11.15 -4.72
C SER A 328 -2.67 9.91 -5.51
N GLN A 329 -1.72 9.06 -5.93
CA GLN A 329 -2.05 7.81 -6.63
C GLN A 329 -2.97 6.91 -5.80
N LEU A 330 -2.70 6.77 -4.51
CA LEU A 330 -3.56 6.03 -3.59
C LEU A 330 -4.96 6.65 -3.51
N PHE A 331 -5.06 7.96 -3.27
CA PHE A 331 -6.33 8.66 -3.12
C PHE A 331 -7.23 8.48 -4.35
N PHE A 332 -6.69 8.69 -5.56
CA PHE A 332 -7.47 8.57 -6.78
C PHE A 332 -7.86 7.12 -7.10
N TYR A 333 -7.02 6.14 -6.78
CA TYR A 333 -7.40 4.74 -6.95
C TYR A 333 -8.49 4.31 -5.94
N TRP A 334 -8.38 4.76 -4.69
CA TRP A 334 -9.39 4.51 -3.67
C TRP A 334 -10.73 5.20 -4.00
N LEU A 335 -10.68 6.45 -4.46
CA LEU A 335 -11.86 7.18 -4.92
C LEU A 335 -12.51 6.47 -6.11
N PHE A 336 -11.71 6.04 -7.10
CA PHE A 336 -12.19 5.25 -8.21
C PHE A 336 -12.89 3.98 -7.75
N TYR A 337 -12.28 3.23 -6.83
CA TYR A 337 -12.88 2.02 -6.25
C TYR A 337 -14.23 2.31 -5.58
N TYR A 338 -14.29 3.38 -4.78
CA TYR A 338 -15.51 3.80 -4.10
C TYR A 338 -16.63 4.19 -5.08
N ILE A 339 -16.30 4.94 -6.14
CA ILE A 339 -17.23 5.31 -7.21
C ILE A 339 -17.77 4.07 -7.92
N GLN A 340 -16.92 3.08 -8.23
CA GLN A 340 -17.38 1.84 -8.86
C GLN A 340 -18.26 1.01 -7.91
N LYS A 341 -17.95 0.96 -6.61
CA LYS A 341 -18.83 0.34 -5.62
C LYS A 341 -20.21 0.98 -5.61
N ILE A 342 -20.29 2.31 -5.58
CA ILE A 342 -21.58 3.01 -5.67
C ILE A 342 -22.27 2.69 -6.99
N ARG A 343 -21.55 2.68 -8.11
CA ARG A 343 -22.15 2.45 -9.43
C ARG A 343 -22.76 1.05 -9.57
N PHE A 344 -22.03 0.00 -9.16
CA PHE A 344 -22.41 -1.38 -9.43
C PHE A 344 -23.09 -2.08 -8.25
N GLU A 345 -22.86 -1.63 -7.02
CA GLU A 345 -23.34 -2.30 -5.81
C GLU A 345 -24.32 -1.46 -4.98
N ARG A 346 -24.82 -0.32 -5.49
CA ARG A 346 -25.74 0.58 -4.76
C ARG A 346 -26.92 -0.15 -4.12
N GLN A 347 -27.51 -1.10 -4.85
CA GLN A 347 -28.70 -1.82 -4.42
C GLN A 347 -28.44 -2.72 -3.21
N SER A 348 -27.18 -3.11 -2.96
CA SER A 348 -26.79 -3.92 -1.81
C SER A 348 -26.50 -3.10 -0.55
N PHE A 349 -26.56 -1.78 -0.61
CA PHE A 349 -26.19 -0.92 0.51
C PHE A 349 -27.35 -0.81 1.50
N THR A 350 -27.11 -1.29 2.71
CA THR A 350 -27.99 -1.02 3.85
C THR A 350 -27.67 0.36 4.45
N LEU A 351 -28.60 0.92 5.21
CA LEU A 351 -28.39 2.18 5.93
C LEU A 351 -27.19 2.06 6.88
N LEU A 352 -27.09 0.96 7.62
CA LEU A 352 -25.96 0.69 8.53
C LEU A 352 -24.62 0.60 7.79
N TYR A 353 -24.58 -0.11 6.65
CA TYR A 353 -23.37 -0.17 5.81
C TYR A 353 -22.94 1.21 5.33
N THR A 354 -23.90 2.00 4.84
CA THR A 354 -23.66 3.35 4.33
C THR A 354 -23.15 4.27 5.43
N SER A 355 -23.79 4.27 6.61
CA SER A 355 -23.38 5.11 7.74
C SER A 355 -21.97 4.78 8.23
N ILE A 356 -21.64 3.50 8.39
CA ILE A 356 -20.31 3.07 8.87
C ILE A 356 -19.23 3.40 7.84
N THR A 357 -19.46 3.07 6.56
CA THR A 357 -18.47 3.36 5.51
C THR A 357 -18.26 4.86 5.32
N LEU A 358 -19.33 5.66 5.38
CA LEU A 358 -19.26 7.12 5.30
C LEU A 358 -18.52 7.72 6.50
N PHE A 359 -18.83 7.27 7.73
CA PHE A 359 -18.12 7.70 8.94
C PHE A 359 -16.62 7.41 8.86
N LEU A 360 -16.23 6.19 8.47
CA LEU A 360 -14.82 5.81 8.32
C LEU A 360 -14.14 6.64 7.23
N THR A 361 -14.80 6.82 6.08
CA THR A 361 -14.28 7.61 4.94
C THR A 361 -14.05 9.07 5.34
N ILE A 362 -15.04 9.71 5.95
CA ILE A 362 -14.94 11.11 6.40
C ILE A 362 -13.86 11.23 7.48
N SER A 363 -13.81 10.31 8.44
CA SER A 363 -12.79 10.32 9.49
C SER A 363 -11.37 10.25 8.90
N ILE A 364 -11.14 9.35 7.94
CA ILE A 364 -9.84 9.21 7.25
C ILE A 364 -9.49 10.52 6.52
N LEU A 365 -10.44 11.13 5.81
CA LEU A 365 -10.22 12.38 5.08
C LEU A 365 -9.89 13.54 6.03
N VAL A 366 -10.68 13.74 7.08
CA VAL A 366 -10.48 14.80 8.07
C VAL A 366 -9.13 14.62 8.77
N LEU A 367 -8.83 13.41 9.26
CA LEU A 367 -7.56 13.14 9.93
C LEU A 367 -6.37 13.32 8.99
N THR A 368 -6.50 12.97 7.71
CA THR A 368 -5.46 13.21 6.69
C THR A 368 -5.22 14.70 6.47
N VAL A 369 -6.29 15.50 6.35
CA VAL A 369 -6.19 16.97 6.24
C VAL A 369 -5.52 17.55 7.49
N VAL A 370 -5.91 17.11 8.69
CA VAL A 370 -5.26 17.51 9.95
C VAL A 370 -3.79 17.13 9.95
N ASN A 371 -3.43 15.92 9.49
CA ASN A 371 -2.05 15.46 9.42
C ASN A 371 -1.19 16.37 8.53
N ARG A 372 -1.73 16.73 7.36
CA ARG A 372 -1.07 17.64 6.41
C ARG A 372 -0.95 19.06 6.97
N TYR A 373 -2.01 19.55 7.63
CA TYR A 373 -2.02 20.87 8.28
C TYR A 373 -0.95 20.95 9.38
N LEU A 374 -0.87 19.96 10.26
CA LEU A 374 0.16 19.88 11.30
C LEU A 374 1.57 19.85 10.69
N GLY A 375 1.78 19.07 9.63
CA GLY A 375 3.07 18.99 8.95
C GLY A 375 3.48 20.27 8.22
N ALA A 376 2.53 21.09 7.76
CA ALA A 376 2.80 22.33 7.05
C ALA A 376 3.06 23.52 7.99
N TYR A 377 2.27 23.65 9.06
CA TYR A 377 2.25 24.85 9.91
C TYR A 377 2.87 24.67 11.30
N TYR A 378 2.90 23.44 11.82
CA TYR A 378 3.32 23.12 13.18
C TYR A 378 4.51 22.17 13.24
N ASN A 379 5.25 22.05 12.14
CA ASN A 379 6.47 21.25 12.12
C ASN A 379 7.51 21.83 13.10
N THR A 380 8.10 20.97 13.94
CA THR A 380 9.05 21.36 15.01
C THR A 380 10.51 21.24 14.59
N TYR A 381 10.79 20.76 13.37
CA TYR A 381 12.13 20.73 12.78
C TYR A 381 12.07 20.88 11.27
N LYS A 382 13.20 21.19 10.64
CA LYS A 382 13.30 21.30 9.18
C LYS A 382 14.60 20.68 8.66
N THR A 383 14.51 19.52 8.00
CA THR A 383 15.64 18.84 7.35
C THR A 383 16.19 19.60 6.13
N THR A 384 15.64 20.78 5.82
CA THR A 384 16.20 21.66 4.79
C THR A 384 17.28 22.59 5.28
N LYS A 385 17.36 22.81 6.58
CA LYS A 385 18.33 23.69 7.23
C LYS A 385 19.39 22.84 7.93
N SER A 386 20.47 23.43 8.42
CA SER A 386 21.38 22.70 9.33
C SER A 386 20.64 22.33 10.64
N PRO A 387 21.09 21.32 11.41
CA PRO A 387 20.48 21.01 12.70
C PRO A 387 20.48 22.22 13.66
N ALA A 388 21.52 23.04 13.63
CA ALA A 388 21.61 24.28 14.41
C ALA A 388 20.52 25.28 14.01
N GLU A 389 20.38 25.57 12.71
CA GLU A 389 19.33 26.46 12.19
C GLU A 389 17.92 25.89 12.33
N SER A 390 17.78 24.56 12.38
CA SER A 390 16.49 23.92 12.62
C SER A 390 15.95 24.19 14.02
N ARG A 391 16.78 24.60 14.99
CA ARG A 391 16.34 24.93 16.35
C ARG A 391 15.43 26.15 16.42
N GLU A 392 15.46 27.02 15.41
CA GLU A 392 14.50 28.13 15.26
C GLU A 392 13.05 27.63 15.14
N PHE A 393 12.86 26.35 14.78
CA PHE A 393 11.55 25.72 14.66
C PHE A 393 11.11 24.99 15.92
N ASN A 394 11.93 24.96 16.98
CA ASN A 394 11.54 24.38 18.26
C ASN A 394 10.33 25.14 18.81
N ARG A 395 9.36 24.40 19.33
CA ARG A 395 8.13 24.94 19.89
C ARG A 395 7.88 24.34 21.26
N GLU A 396 7.17 25.10 22.09
CA GLU A 396 6.65 24.59 23.36
C GLU A 396 5.79 23.34 23.15
N CYS A 397 5.78 22.50 24.18
CA CYS A 397 5.08 21.23 24.13
C CYS A 397 3.58 21.44 24.25
N VAL A 398 2.82 20.64 23.51
CA VAL A 398 1.35 20.67 23.55
C VAL A 398 0.84 19.95 24.80
N LEU A 399 1.48 18.83 25.13
CA LEU A 399 1.27 18.08 26.38
C LEU A 399 2.66 17.79 26.99
N PRO A 400 2.75 17.39 28.26
CA PRO A 400 4.03 17.05 28.89
C PRO A 400 4.82 16.03 28.05
N GLY A 401 5.93 16.48 27.44
CA GLY A 401 6.77 15.66 26.56
C GLY A 401 6.22 15.38 25.17
N ILE A 402 5.09 15.95 24.75
CA ILE A 402 4.50 15.72 23.43
C ILE A 402 4.47 17.04 22.65
N ASP A 403 5.11 17.03 21.49
CA ASP A 403 5.10 18.15 20.56
C ASP A 403 4.15 17.88 19.38
N TRP A 404 4.03 18.87 18.50
CA TRP A 404 3.14 18.78 17.32
C TRP A 404 3.54 17.67 16.34
N ASN A 405 4.82 17.33 16.25
CA ASN A 405 5.29 16.25 15.40
C ASN A 405 4.95 14.88 15.98
N HIS A 406 4.99 14.73 17.31
CA HIS A 406 4.48 13.54 17.99
C HIS A 406 2.97 13.36 17.75
N ILE A 407 2.17 14.43 17.88
CA ILE A 407 0.73 14.39 17.56
C ILE A 407 0.48 13.98 16.11
N ARG A 408 1.26 14.53 15.17
CA ARG A 408 1.17 14.17 13.75
C ARG A 408 1.49 12.69 13.51
N GLN A 409 2.48 12.12 14.20
CA GLN A 409 2.80 10.70 14.08
C GLN A 409 1.68 9.81 14.63
N TYR A 410 1.15 10.12 15.83
CA TYR A 410 0.01 9.39 16.38
C TYR A 410 -1.23 9.49 15.48
N ASN A 411 -1.53 10.67 14.94
CA ASN A 411 -2.60 10.86 13.98
C ASN A 411 -2.40 9.99 12.71
N GLY A 412 -1.16 9.89 12.20
CA GLY A 412 -0.79 8.99 11.11
C GLY A 412 -1.13 7.53 11.41
N ALA A 413 -0.83 7.09 12.63
CA ALA A 413 -1.16 5.74 13.11
C ALA A 413 -2.70 5.52 13.13
N VAL A 414 -3.46 6.48 13.66
CA VAL A 414 -4.93 6.41 13.68
C VAL A 414 -5.53 6.37 12.28
N ILE A 415 -5.01 7.14 11.31
CA ILE A 415 -5.46 7.10 9.91
C ILE A 415 -5.33 5.68 9.36
N TRP A 416 -4.18 5.03 9.53
CA TRP A 416 -3.97 3.67 9.02
C TRP A 416 -4.82 2.62 9.75
N PHE A 417 -5.08 2.80 11.04
CA PHE A 417 -6.03 1.97 11.78
C PHE A 417 -7.45 2.09 11.25
N MET A 418 -7.94 3.32 11.03
CA MET A 418 -9.26 3.57 10.44
C MET A 418 -9.35 3.00 9.03
N PHE A 419 -8.27 3.11 8.25
CA PHE A 419 -8.18 2.52 6.93
C PHE A 419 -8.25 0.98 6.95
N LEU A 420 -7.60 0.31 7.91
CA LEU A 420 -7.73 -1.13 8.13
C LEU A 420 -9.19 -1.54 8.37
N LEU A 421 -9.88 -0.82 9.27
CA LEU A 421 -11.28 -1.06 9.57
C LEU A 421 -12.16 -0.87 8.33
N LEU A 422 -11.93 0.21 7.56
CA LEU A 422 -12.61 0.46 6.31
C LEU A 422 -12.41 -0.72 5.34
N MET A 423 -11.18 -1.17 5.14
CA MET A 423 -10.87 -2.25 4.19
C MET A 423 -11.47 -3.60 4.58
N ASP A 424 -11.56 -3.91 5.87
CA ASP A 424 -12.23 -5.11 6.36
C ASP A 424 -13.76 -5.02 6.18
N TYR A 425 -14.32 -3.81 6.27
CA TYR A 425 -15.75 -3.57 6.22
C TYR A 425 -16.30 -3.28 4.81
N ILE A 426 -15.49 -2.74 3.90
CA ILE A 426 -15.93 -2.15 2.62
C ILE A 426 -16.68 -3.14 1.72
N ASP A 427 -16.43 -4.45 1.82
CA ASP A 427 -17.12 -5.50 1.05
C ASP A 427 -18.05 -6.38 1.89
N SER A 428 -18.44 -5.90 3.09
CA SER A 428 -19.38 -6.61 3.95
C SER A 428 -20.79 -6.72 3.35
N ASN A 429 -21.19 -5.75 2.53
CA ASN A 429 -22.48 -5.67 1.83
C ASN A 429 -22.74 -6.85 0.88
N ILE A 430 -21.69 -7.44 0.30
CA ILE A 430 -21.80 -8.53 -0.69
C ILE A 430 -21.44 -9.90 -0.12
N ARG A 431 -21.29 -10.06 1.20
CA ARG A 431 -20.93 -11.36 1.82
C ARG A 431 -21.91 -12.50 1.47
N GLY A 432 -23.19 -12.18 1.31
CA GLY A 432 -24.24 -13.14 0.94
C GLY A 432 -24.51 -13.26 -0.56
N VAL A 433 -23.79 -12.52 -1.42
CA VAL A 433 -24.01 -12.53 -2.87
C VAL A 433 -23.18 -13.64 -3.51
N ASN A 434 -23.77 -14.44 -4.40
CA ASN A 434 -23.02 -15.49 -5.09
C ASN A 434 -21.91 -14.86 -5.94
N LYS A 435 -20.70 -15.43 -5.86
CA LYS A 435 -19.49 -14.99 -6.56
C LYS A 435 -19.68 -14.70 -8.04
N LYS A 436 -20.54 -15.45 -8.72
CA LYS A 436 -20.84 -15.27 -10.15
C LYS A 436 -21.53 -13.94 -10.48
N PHE A 437 -22.17 -13.30 -9.49
CA PHE A 437 -22.87 -12.03 -9.62
C PHE A 437 -22.07 -10.84 -9.09
N ILE A 438 -20.85 -11.05 -8.58
CA ILE A 438 -20.01 -9.98 -8.06
C ILE A 438 -19.24 -9.35 -9.24
N PHE A 439 -19.44 -8.05 -9.44
CA PHE A 439 -18.80 -7.32 -10.53
C PHE A 439 -17.30 -7.08 -10.28
N VAL A 440 -16.50 -7.20 -11.35
CA VAL A 440 -15.05 -6.94 -11.36
C VAL A 440 -14.79 -5.67 -12.17
N PHE A 441 -14.21 -4.66 -11.53
CA PHE A 441 -14.00 -3.33 -12.11
C PHE A 441 -12.58 -2.82 -11.89
#